data_AF-A0A372RFU5-F1
#
_entry.id   AF-A0A372RFU5-F1
#
_cell.length_a   1.000
_cell.length_b   1.000
_cell.length_c   1.000
_cell.angle_alpha   90.00
_cell.angle_beta   90.00
_cell.angle_gamma   90.00
#
_symmetry.space_group_name_H-M   'P 1'
#
loop_
_entity.id
_entity.type
_entity.pdbx_description
1 polymer ?
#
loop_
_entity_poly.entity_id
_entity_poly.type
_entity_poly.pdbx_seq_one_letter_code
_entity_poly.pdbx_strand_id
1 'polypeptide(L)'
;YNDAPYQLWRHENGYLINKQTNLYLDVDSGIIIYENLVNIHQKLDTNSANQQWTLTKEGYIGPKSHPKYVINVKGTSIKDGSHVVL
;
A
#
# COMPACT_ATOMS: atom_id res chain seq x y z
N TYR A 1 15.21 19.08 -0.87
CA TYR A 1 15.18 17.78 -1.56
C TYR A 1 13.88 17.69 -2.34
N ASN A 2 13.91 17.20 -3.57
CA ASN A 2 12.69 17.04 -4.38
C ASN A 2 12.17 15.62 -4.20
N ASP A 3 11.17 15.46 -3.33
CA ASP A 3 10.63 14.14 -2.98
C ASP A 3 9.46 13.73 -3.88
N ALA A 4 9.05 14.60 -4.81
CA ALA A 4 7.94 14.34 -5.74
C ALA A 4 8.04 12.99 -6.48
N PRO A 5 9.23 12.53 -6.94
CA PRO A 5 9.34 11.22 -7.59
C PRO A 5 8.93 10.04 -6.69
N TYR A 6 9.16 10.13 -5.38
CA TYR A 6 8.80 9.09 -4.41
C TYR A 6 7.31 9.03 -4.10
N GLN A 7 6.52 9.99 -4.58
CA GLN A 7 5.08 10.05 -4.38
C GLN A 7 4.30 9.59 -5.63
N LEU A 8 4.99 9.25 -6.72
CA LEU A 8 4.37 8.76 -7.93
C LEU A 8 4.28 7.23 -7.92
N TRP A 9 3.10 6.70 -8.26
CA TRP A 9 2.82 5.27 -8.28
C TRP A 9 2.26 4.84 -9.64
N ARG A 10 2.49 3.58 -10.02
CA ARG A 10 1.78 2.92 -11.13
C ARG A 10 1.02 1.71 -10.59
N HIS A 11 -0.10 1.41 -11.21
CA HIS A 11 -0.84 0.18 -10.97
C HIS A 11 -0.65 -0.79 -12.14
N GLU A 12 -0.22 -2.01 -11.85
CA GLU A 12 0.04 -3.05 -12.86
C GLU A 12 -0.29 -4.43 -12.28
N ASN A 13 -1.20 -5.18 -12.92
CA ASN A 13 -1.58 -6.54 -12.52
C ASN A 13 -1.89 -6.71 -11.02
N GLY A 14 -2.58 -5.73 -10.42
CA GLY A 14 -2.94 -5.73 -9.00
C GLY A 14 -1.85 -5.19 -8.07
N TYR A 15 -0.67 -4.84 -8.57
CA TYR A 15 0.40 -4.25 -7.76
C TYR A 15 0.35 -2.72 -7.80
N LEU A 16 0.68 -2.08 -6.68
CA LEU A 16 1.01 -0.66 -6.61
C LEU A 16 2.53 -0.51 -6.49
N ILE A 17 3.15 0.11 -7.49
CA ILE A 17 4.61 0.17 -7.65
C ILE A 17 5.06 1.63 -7.61
N ASN A 18 5.98 1.94 -6.72
CA ASN A 18 6.58 3.27 -6.63
C ASN A 18 7.45 3.55 -7.86
N LYS A 19 7.23 4.67 -8.55
CA LYS A 19 7.96 4.96 -9.80
C LYS A 19 9.43 5.29 -9.60
N GLN A 20 9.81 5.82 -8.44
CA GLN A 20 11.19 6.17 -8.13
C GLN A 20 12.00 4.95 -7.71
N THR A 21 11.43 4.09 -6.85
CA THR A 21 12.17 2.96 -6.25
C THR A 21 11.95 1.62 -6.95
N ASN A 22 10.89 1.50 -7.78
CA ASN A 22 10.40 0.23 -8.34
C ASN A 22 10.03 -0.83 -7.26
N LEU A 23 9.81 -0.40 -6.02
CA LEU A 23 9.32 -1.25 -4.94
C LEU A 23 7.79 -1.29 -4.95
N TYR A 24 7.27 -2.36 -4.37
CA TYR A 24 5.87 -2.74 -4.34
C TYR A 24 5.30 -2.42 -2.97
N LEU A 25 4.10 -1.82 -2.95
CA LEU A 25 3.37 -1.59 -1.72
C LEU A 25 2.90 -2.92 -1.14
N ASP A 26 3.21 -3.14 0.13
CA ASP A 26 2.99 -4.40 0.85
C ASP A 26 2.39 -4.12 2.22
N VAL A 27 1.46 -4.97 2.65
CA VAL A 27 1.05 -5.03 4.05
C VAL A 27 2.06 -5.87 4.82
N ASP A 28 2.77 -5.24 5.76
CA ASP A 28 3.74 -5.92 6.63
C ASP A 28 3.04 -6.92 7.55
N SER A 29 3.18 -8.20 7.23
CA SER A 29 2.56 -9.31 7.94
C SER A 29 3.28 -9.70 9.25
N GLY A 30 4.28 -8.93 9.69
CA GLY A 30 5.13 -9.26 10.84
C GLY A 30 4.74 -8.64 12.20
N ILE A 31 3.82 -7.67 12.25
CA ILE A 31 3.53 -6.91 13.48
C ILE A 31 2.03 -6.91 13.83
N ILE A 32 1.72 -7.50 14.98
CA ILE A 32 0.44 -8.09 15.41
C ILE A 32 -0.76 -7.13 15.56
N ILE A 33 -0.65 -5.82 15.32
CA ILE A 33 -1.74 -4.90 15.71
C ILE A 33 -2.04 -3.73 14.79
N TYR A 34 -1.21 -3.44 13.79
CA TYR A 34 -1.49 -2.43 12.78
C TYR A 34 -0.83 -2.87 11.47
N GLU A 35 -1.64 -3.12 10.45
CA GLU A 35 -1.22 -3.52 9.11
C GLU A 35 -0.51 -2.33 8.44
N ASN A 36 0.76 -2.12 8.82
CA ASN A 36 1.59 -1.06 8.30
C ASN A 36 1.86 -1.31 6.81
N LEU A 37 1.90 -0.22 6.05
CA LEU A 37 2.25 -0.27 4.64
C LEU A 37 3.75 -0.01 4.46
N VAL A 38 4.41 -0.92 3.75
CA VAL A 38 5.84 -0.85 3.47
C VAL A 38 6.11 -1.00 1.97
N ASN A 39 7.26 -0.52 1.52
CA ASN A 39 7.74 -0.70 0.16
C ASN A 39 8.82 -1.79 0.15
N ILE A 40 8.57 -2.90 -0.54
CA ILE A 40 9.52 -4.01 -0.64
C ILE A 40 9.58 -4.57 -2.07
N HIS A 41 10.50 -5.50 -2.32
CA HIS A 41 10.55 -6.20 -3.61
C HIS A 41 9.31 -7.06 -3.85
N GLN A 42 9.01 -7.32 -5.12
CA GLN A 42 7.91 -8.21 -5.50
C GLN A 42 8.09 -9.59 -4.85
N LYS A 43 7.04 -10.06 -4.18
CA LYS A 43 6.95 -11.43 -3.68
C LYS A 43 6.44 -12.34 -4.79
N LEU A 44 7.00 -13.53 -4.89
CA LEU A 44 6.55 -14.58 -5.82
C LEU A 44 5.42 -15.41 -5.19
N ASP A 45 4.54 -15.93 -6.05
CA ASP A 45 3.51 -16.92 -5.74
C ASP A 45 2.49 -16.51 -4.66
N THR A 46 2.07 -17.46 -3.81
CA THR A 46 1.00 -17.32 -2.81
C THR A 46 1.30 -16.27 -1.74
N ASN A 47 2.57 -15.89 -1.60
CA ASN A 47 3.02 -14.88 -0.64
C ASN A 47 2.82 -13.45 -1.16
N SER A 48 2.34 -13.27 -2.40
CA SER A 48 2.09 -11.94 -2.97
C SER A 48 0.73 -11.33 -2.59
N ALA A 49 -0.11 -12.06 -1.83
CA ALA A 49 -1.47 -11.62 -1.49
C ALA A 49 -1.52 -10.28 -0.70
N ASN A 50 -0.46 -9.94 0.05
CA ASN A 50 -0.30 -8.65 0.73
C ASN A 50 0.26 -7.53 -0.15
N GLN A 51 0.58 -7.81 -1.41
CA GLN A 51 0.98 -6.83 -2.43
C GLN A 51 -0.08 -6.63 -3.50
N GLN A 52 -1.24 -7.25 -3.34
CA GLN A 52 -2.32 -7.26 -4.31
C GLN A 52 -3.44 -6.33 -3.86
N TRP A 53 -3.66 -5.28 -4.63
CA TRP A 53 -4.53 -4.16 -4.35
C TRP A 53 -5.65 -4.08 -5.38
N THR A 54 -6.78 -3.51 -4.97
CA THR A 54 -7.91 -3.20 -5.85
C THR A 54 -8.42 -1.79 -5.56
N LEU A 55 -8.96 -1.15 -6.59
CA LEU A 55 -9.73 0.08 -6.48
C LEU A 55 -11.22 -0.28 -6.55
N THR A 56 -12.02 0.10 -5.55
CA THR A 56 -13.47 -0.13 -5.56
C THR A 56 -14.19 0.93 -6.39
N LYS A 57 -15.46 0.70 -6.72
CA LYS A 57 -16.28 1.65 -7.48
C LYS A 57 -16.52 2.96 -6.72
N GLU A 58 -16.45 2.88 -5.39
CA GLU A 58 -16.60 3.99 -4.45
C GLU A 58 -15.28 4.77 -4.26
N GLY A 59 -14.18 4.32 -4.89
CA GLY A 59 -12.90 5.01 -4.88
C GLY A 59 -11.93 4.57 -3.76
N TYR A 60 -12.22 3.49 -3.05
CA TYR A 60 -11.33 2.98 -2.00
C TYR A 60 -10.24 2.08 -2.57
N ILE A 61 -9.04 2.18 -2.03
CA ILE A 61 -7.93 1.27 -2.33
C ILE A 61 -7.80 0.31 -1.14
N GLY A 62 -7.73 -0.99 -1.40
CA GLY A 62 -7.55 -2.00 -0.35
C GLY A 62 -7.02 -3.33 -0.90
N PRO A 63 -6.66 -4.29 -0.03
CA PRO A 63 -6.14 -5.57 -0.45
C PRO A 63 -7.21 -6.39 -1.17
N LYS A 64 -6.84 -7.00 -2.28
CA LYS A 64 -7.72 -7.86 -3.06
C LYS A 64 -8.21 -9.09 -2.27
N SER A 65 -7.38 -9.58 -1.36
CA SER A 65 -7.68 -10.72 -0.47
C SER A 65 -8.61 -10.38 0.69
N HIS A 66 -8.69 -9.10 1.08
CA HIS A 66 -9.41 -8.63 2.26
C HIS A 66 -10.26 -7.38 1.93
N PRO A 67 -11.35 -7.53 1.15
CA PRO A 67 -12.10 -6.40 0.58
C PRO A 67 -12.87 -5.53 1.59
N LYS A 68 -12.86 -5.91 2.88
CA LYS A 68 -13.43 -5.10 3.98
C LYS A 68 -12.46 -4.03 4.49
N TYR A 69 -11.19 -4.12 4.11
CA TYR A 69 -10.13 -3.24 4.56
C TYR A 69 -9.74 -2.26 3.46
N VAL A 70 -9.34 -1.05 3.87
CA VAL A 70 -8.99 0.04 2.97
C VAL A 70 -7.78 0.78 3.50
N ILE A 71 -6.95 1.30 2.61
CA ILE A 71 -5.87 2.21 2.97
C ILE A 71 -6.47 3.47 3.60
N ASN A 72 -6.02 3.80 4.81
CA ASN A 72 -6.45 4.97 5.55
C ASN A 72 -5.26 5.69 6.23
N VAL A 73 -5.46 6.94 6.61
CA VAL A 73 -4.49 7.68 7.43
C VAL A 73 -4.77 7.39 8.90
N LYS A 74 -3.74 7.02 9.67
CA LYS A 74 -3.88 6.77 11.10
C LYS A 74 -4.21 8.06 11.86
N GLY A 75 -5.28 8.02 12.65
CA GLY A 75 -5.72 9.13 13.51
C GLY A 75 -6.80 10.00 12.86
N THR A 76 -7.07 11.16 13.46
CA THR A 76 -8.16 12.07 13.07
C THR A 76 -7.72 13.35 12.36
N SER A 77 -6.40 13.58 12.26
CA SER A 77 -5.83 14.73 11.56
C SER A 77 -4.74 14.30 10.58
N ILE A 78 -4.83 14.81 9.35
CA ILE A 78 -3.84 14.58 8.30
C ILE A 78 -2.81 15.70 8.38
N LYS A 79 -1.55 15.34 8.60
CA LYS A 79 -0.40 16.25 8.58
C LYS A 79 0.74 15.60 7.82
N ASP A 80 1.74 16.38 7.45
CA ASP A 80 2.94 15.86 6.82
C ASP A 80 3.59 14.80 7.71
N GLY A 81 3.92 13.66 7.11
CA GLY A 81 4.47 12.50 7.82
C GLY A 81 3.43 11.67 8.59
N SER A 82 2.13 11.91 8.43
CA SER A 82 1.11 10.98 8.96
C SER A 82 1.30 9.58 8.39
N HIS A 83 1.16 8.57 9.25
CA HIS A 83 1.29 7.17 8.84
C HIS A 83 0.04 6.70 8.11
N VAL A 84 0.26 6.05 6.98
CA VAL A 84 -0.79 5.35 6.24
C VAL A 84 -0.81 3.89 6.70
N VAL A 85 -2.00 3.38 6.95
CA VAL A 85 -2.26 2.04 7.47
C VAL A 85 -3.40 1.40 6.69
N LEU A 86 -3.63 0.11 6.92
CA LEU A 86 -4.88 -0.55 6.58
C LEU A 86 -5.92 -0.45 7.71
#